data_AF-A0A7V2AN85-F1
#
_entry.id   AF-A0A7V2AN85-F1
#
_cell.length_a   1.000
_cell.length_b   1.000
_cell.length_c   1.000
_cell.angle_alpha   90.00
_cell.angle_beta   90.00
_cell.angle_gamma   90.00
#
_symmetry.space_group_name_H-M   'P 1'
#
loop_
_entity.id
_entity.type
_entity.pdbx_description
1 polymer ?
#
loop_
_entity_poly.entity_id
_entity_poly.type
_entity_poly.pdbx_seq_one_letter_code
_entity_poly.pdbx_strand_id
1 'polypeptide(L)'
;MKPTSYGNFSADGKEYILTNPLLARPWMNVLSNGRWCYVASHLGGGYSFLENPTVGRITRWHIDGVPRDTVGKFLYLRDEETGEWWSANGYPPTIRLDSWKCHIGLGYNRIVAENKGIESDMTYFCPMPDYYGKGDAAYGDPCMIWKIKLSNKSTKERTISTTSYIELALGNWHEDTSWREFYHLFNRQEFKDNVLYTRSTLWVKYIGGWQAQNSDGNNIEYENAVFMTSSEPVTGYEGDRYEFVG
;
A
#
# COMPACT_ATOMS: atom_id res chain seq x y z
N MET A 1 15.31 3.49 27.10
CA MET A 1 16.19 3.43 25.91
C MET A 1 16.56 4.85 25.50
N LYS A 2 17.77 5.09 24.95
CA LYS A 2 18.20 6.44 24.55
C LYS A 2 17.49 6.89 23.26
N PRO A 3 17.01 8.15 23.16
CA PRO A 3 16.53 8.72 21.91
C PRO A 3 17.66 8.78 20.87
N THR A 4 17.29 8.71 19.60
CA THR A 4 18.19 8.93 18.45
C THR A 4 17.76 10.20 17.69
N SER A 5 18.53 10.61 16.69
CA SER A 5 18.14 11.72 15.80
C SER A 5 16.91 11.44 14.92
N TYR A 6 16.47 10.18 14.83
CA TYR A 6 15.34 9.77 13.99
C TYR A 6 14.07 9.52 14.79
N GLY A 7 14.22 9.19 16.08
CA GLY A 7 13.13 8.68 16.89
C GLY A 7 13.57 8.01 18.19
N ASN A 8 12.62 7.41 18.89
CA ASN A 8 12.82 6.72 20.16
C ASN A 8 11.87 5.53 20.31
N PHE A 9 12.24 4.56 21.15
CA PHE A 9 11.29 3.55 21.59
C PHE A 9 10.20 4.17 22.46
N SER A 10 8.98 3.66 22.31
CA SER A 10 7.87 3.83 23.25
C SER A 10 8.26 3.39 24.66
N ALA A 11 7.52 3.87 25.66
CA ALA A 11 7.81 3.60 27.07
C ALA A 11 7.75 2.10 27.42
N ASP A 12 6.85 1.34 26.77
CA ASP A 12 6.72 -0.12 26.94
C ASP A 12 7.64 -0.93 26.01
N GLY A 13 8.37 -0.26 25.12
CA GLY A 13 9.33 -0.85 24.19
C GLY A 13 8.71 -1.61 23.01
N LYS A 14 7.39 -1.53 22.79
CA LYS A 14 6.71 -2.30 21.73
C LYS A 14 6.70 -1.62 20.37
N GLU A 15 6.95 -0.33 20.35
CA GLU A 15 7.04 0.49 19.14
C GLU A 15 8.35 1.26 19.09
N TYR A 16 8.89 1.42 17.89
CA TYR A 16 9.85 2.47 17.59
C TYR A 16 9.15 3.65 16.90
N ILE A 17 9.24 4.84 17.48
CA ILE A 17 8.54 6.04 17.04
C ILE A 17 9.50 6.92 16.26
N LEU A 18 9.34 6.96 14.94
CA LEU A 18 10.02 7.91 14.05
C LEU A 18 9.33 9.27 14.10
N THR A 19 10.12 10.35 14.09
CA THR A 19 9.61 11.74 14.13
C THR A 19 10.00 12.56 12.91
N ASN A 20 10.72 11.96 11.96
CA ASN A 20 11.09 12.59 10.69
C ASN A 20 10.70 11.66 9.52
N PRO A 21 9.85 12.13 8.58
CA PRO A 21 9.48 11.34 7.40
C PRO A 21 10.63 11.21 6.39
N LEU A 22 11.52 12.22 6.31
CA LEU A 22 12.58 12.28 5.30
C LEU A 22 13.87 11.67 5.83
N LEU A 23 13.99 10.36 5.65
CA LEU A 23 15.17 9.57 6.00
C LEU A 23 16.03 9.31 4.76
N ALA A 24 17.34 9.10 4.96
CA ALA A 24 18.26 8.76 3.87
C ALA A 24 17.92 7.42 3.20
N ARG A 25 17.30 6.50 3.96
CA ARG A 25 16.76 5.23 3.46
C ARG A 25 15.41 4.96 4.13
N PRO A 26 14.46 4.33 3.42
CA PRO A 26 13.24 3.80 4.02
C PRO A 26 13.54 2.91 5.22
N TRP A 27 12.83 3.13 6.32
CA TRP A 27 12.83 2.21 7.45
C TRP A 27 11.64 1.27 7.28
N MET A 28 11.91 -0.02 7.30
CA MET A 28 10.95 -1.05 6.90
C MET A 28 10.40 -1.81 8.11
N ASN A 29 9.18 -2.31 7.96
CA ASN A 29 8.52 -3.26 8.83
C ASN A 29 7.91 -4.40 7.99
N VAL A 30 7.56 -5.51 8.63
CA VAL A 30 6.89 -6.65 7.99
C VAL A 30 5.54 -6.85 8.67
N LEU A 31 4.48 -6.70 7.90
CA LEU A 31 3.10 -6.86 8.36
C LEU A 31 2.56 -8.12 7.68
N SER A 32 2.25 -9.16 8.44
CA SER A 32 1.77 -10.42 7.86
C SER A 32 0.81 -11.14 8.79
N ASN A 33 -0.13 -11.87 8.18
CA ASN A 33 -1.02 -12.80 8.86
C ASN A 33 -0.81 -14.25 8.40
N GLY A 34 0.40 -14.54 7.90
CA GLY A 34 0.87 -15.85 7.48
C GLY A 34 0.67 -16.15 5.99
N ARG A 35 -0.37 -15.64 5.33
CA ARG A 35 -0.53 -15.74 3.86
C ARG A 35 -0.28 -14.41 3.16
N TRP A 36 -0.93 -13.34 3.61
CA TRP A 36 -0.64 -12.01 3.11
C TRP A 36 0.58 -11.44 3.83
N CYS A 37 1.42 -10.75 3.08
CA CYS A 37 2.56 -10.02 3.63
C CYS A 37 2.68 -8.67 2.96
N TYR A 38 2.90 -7.63 3.76
CA TYR A 38 3.26 -6.30 3.34
C TYR A 38 4.62 -5.94 3.95
N VAL A 39 5.62 -5.76 3.08
CA VAL A 39 6.91 -5.18 3.46
C VAL A 39 6.74 -3.66 3.36
N ALA A 40 6.54 -3.03 4.52
CA ALA A 40 6.00 -1.69 4.65
C ALA A 40 7.05 -0.70 5.10
N SER A 41 7.24 0.40 4.37
CA SER A 41 8.07 1.49 4.86
C SER A 41 7.35 2.38 5.86
N HIS A 42 8.10 3.22 6.58
CA HIS A 42 7.56 4.22 7.50
C HIS A 42 6.68 5.28 6.82
N LEU A 43 6.73 5.40 5.48
CA LEU A 43 5.89 6.29 4.68
C LEU A 43 4.73 5.57 3.98
N GLY A 44 4.53 4.27 4.25
CA GLY A 44 3.58 3.45 3.49
C GLY A 44 4.06 3.09 2.08
N GLY A 45 5.35 3.26 1.79
CA GLY A 45 6.00 2.65 0.63
C GLY A 45 6.13 1.13 0.78
N GLY A 46 6.55 0.46 -0.29
CA GLY A 46 6.79 -0.98 -0.28
C GLY A 46 5.69 -1.77 -1.00
N TYR A 47 5.73 -3.10 -0.86
CA TYR A 47 4.90 -4.00 -1.66
C TYR A 47 4.19 -5.06 -0.84
N SER A 48 3.02 -5.49 -1.33
CA SER A 48 2.30 -6.64 -0.83
C SER A 48 2.46 -7.86 -1.72
N PHE A 49 2.42 -9.04 -1.13
CA PHE A 49 2.35 -10.31 -1.83
C PHE A 49 1.48 -11.32 -1.06
N LEU A 50 0.93 -12.29 -1.79
CA LEU A 50 0.22 -13.44 -1.27
C LEU A 50 1.12 -14.67 -1.39
N GLU A 51 1.44 -15.29 -0.25
CA GLU A 51 2.24 -16.51 -0.07
C GLU A 51 3.68 -16.42 -0.60
N ASN A 52 3.85 -16.32 -1.91
CA ASN A 52 5.16 -16.29 -2.56
C ASN A 52 5.46 -14.88 -3.08
N PRO A 53 6.54 -14.21 -2.62
CA PRO A 53 6.87 -12.87 -3.06
C PRO A 53 7.27 -12.80 -4.54
N THR A 54 7.73 -13.89 -5.14
CA THR A 54 8.14 -13.90 -6.55
C THR A 54 6.94 -13.98 -7.48
N VAL A 55 6.01 -14.92 -7.24
CA VAL A 55 4.90 -15.22 -8.18
C VAL A 55 3.53 -14.74 -7.70
N GLY A 56 3.41 -14.35 -6.44
CA GLY A 56 2.17 -13.83 -5.83
C GLY A 56 2.28 -12.34 -5.50
N ARG A 57 3.02 -11.54 -6.27
CA ARG A 57 3.13 -10.09 -6.03
C ARG A 57 1.77 -9.44 -6.26
N ILE A 58 1.33 -8.61 -5.32
CA ILE A 58 0.04 -7.89 -5.43
C ILE A 58 0.27 -6.43 -5.82
N THR A 59 1.12 -5.71 -5.10
CA THR A 59 1.45 -4.30 -5.40
C THR A 59 2.89 -4.15 -5.84
N ARG A 60 3.18 -3.16 -6.70
CA ARG A 60 4.54 -2.83 -7.13
C ARG A 60 5.32 -2.15 -6.02
N TRP A 61 6.65 -2.21 -6.14
CA TRP A 61 7.57 -1.31 -5.45
C TRP A 61 8.84 -1.18 -6.29
N HIS A 62 9.31 0.06 -6.48
CA HIS A 62 10.51 0.34 -7.24
C HIS A 62 11.74 0.18 -6.34
N ILE A 63 12.32 -1.03 -6.36
CA ILE A 63 13.53 -1.35 -5.59
C ILE A 63 14.66 -0.40 -5.99
N ASP A 64 15.26 0.23 -4.99
CA ASP A 64 16.35 1.21 -5.14
C ASP A 64 16.04 2.39 -6.07
N GLY A 65 14.75 2.68 -6.30
CA GLY A 65 14.32 3.83 -7.09
C GLY A 65 14.82 5.16 -6.50
N VAL A 66 15.11 6.13 -7.37
CA VAL A 66 15.46 7.49 -6.98
C VAL A 66 14.48 8.45 -7.68
N PRO A 67 13.59 9.14 -6.94
CA PRO A 67 13.45 9.11 -5.48
C PRO A 67 12.88 7.78 -4.94
N ARG A 68 13.25 7.45 -3.69
CA ARG A 68 12.82 6.22 -2.98
C ARG A 68 11.38 6.36 -2.48
N ASP A 69 10.71 5.22 -2.26
CA ASP A 69 9.33 5.14 -1.74
C ASP A 69 8.29 5.94 -2.52
N THR A 70 8.45 6.01 -3.84
CA THR A 70 7.48 6.63 -4.76
C THR A 70 6.26 5.78 -5.05
N VAL A 71 6.31 4.49 -4.72
CA VAL A 71 5.23 3.53 -4.95
C VAL A 71 4.93 2.84 -3.63
N GLY A 72 3.63 2.73 -3.33
CA GLY A 72 3.18 2.17 -2.07
C GLY A 72 1.68 2.28 -1.92
N LYS A 73 1.31 2.57 -0.69
CA LYS A 73 -0.03 2.61 -0.15
C LYS A 73 -0.23 4.01 0.41
N PHE A 74 -0.85 4.86 -0.38
CA PHE A 74 -0.96 6.29 -0.06
C PHE A 74 -2.42 6.70 0.08
N LEU A 75 -2.69 7.59 1.02
CA LEU A 75 -3.96 8.30 1.11
C LEU A 75 -3.71 9.79 0.88
N TYR A 76 -4.27 10.30 -0.21
CA TYR A 76 -4.28 11.72 -0.49
C TYR A 76 -5.50 12.35 0.17
N LEU A 77 -5.29 13.51 0.78
CA LEU A 77 -6.31 14.36 1.36
C LEU A 77 -6.35 15.65 0.55
N ARG A 78 -7.56 16.11 0.21
CA ARG A 78 -7.77 17.38 -0.48
C ARG A 78 -8.78 18.22 0.28
N ASP A 79 -8.45 19.48 0.54
CA ASP A 79 -9.42 20.45 1.01
C ASP A 79 -10.21 20.98 -0.19
N GLU A 80 -11.52 20.74 -0.19
CA GLU A 80 -12.40 21.13 -1.29
C GLU A 80 -12.66 22.64 -1.34
N GLU A 81 -12.43 23.36 -0.24
CA GLU A 81 -12.55 24.84 -0.23
C GLU A 81 -11.36 25.51 -0.90
N THR A 82 -10.14 24.99 -0.71
CA THR A 82 -8.90 25.61 -1.20
C THR A 82 -8.35 24.95 -2.45
N GLY A 83 -8.70 23.69 -2.71
CA GLY A 83 -8.11 22.85 -3.75
C GLY A 83 -6.72 22.31 -3.41
N GLU A 84 -6.17 22.64 -2.24
CA GLU A 84 -4.87 22.12 -1.82
C GLU A 84 -4.99 20.65 -1.40
N TRP A 85 -3.96 19.87 -1.71
CA TRP A 85 -3.89 18.47 -1.36
C TRP A 85 -2.55 18.09 -0.75
N TRP A 86 -2.55 17.08 0.10
CA TRP A 86 -1.35 16.50 0.70
C TRP A 86 -1.54 15.00 0.91
N SER A 87 -0.46 14.30 1.25
CA SER A 87 -0.53 12.89 1.63
C SER A 87 -0.61 12.74 3.14
N ALA A 88 -1.56 11.94 3.63
CA ALA A 88 -1.66 11.58 5.05
C ALA A 88 -0.42 10.81 5.52
N ASN A 89 0.27 10.13 4.61
CA ASN A 89 1.50 9.40 4.89
C ASN A 89 2.72 10.32 5.06
N GLY A 90 2.65 11.56 4.55
CA GLY A 90 3.79 12.47 4.46
C GLY A 90 4.66 12.31 3.19
N TYR A 91 4.22 11.51 2.22
CA TYR A 91 4.90 11.31 0.93
C TYR A 91 3.90 11.28 -0.26
N PRO A 92 4.18 11.91 -1.41
CA PRO A 92 5.38 12.68 -1.72
C PRO A 92 5.46 13.95 -0.85
N PRO A 93 6.66 14.39 -0.48
CA PRO A 93 6.86 15.51 0.43
C PRO A 93 6.70 16.85 -0.31
N THR A 94 5.67 16.97 -1.14
CA THR A 94 5.34 18.20 -1.87
C THR A 94 4.89 19.30 -0.91
N ILE A 95 4.35 18.92 0.26
CA ILE A 95 3.96 19.81 1.34
C ILE A 95 4.61 19.36 2.64
N ARG A 96 5.19 20.32 3.37
CA ARG A 96 5.68 20.09 4.73
C ARG A 96 4.48 20.03 5.67
N LEU A 97 4.32 18.89 6.33
CA LEU A 97 3.33 18.68 7.38
C LEU A 97 3.68 19.48 8.65
N ASP A 98 2.68 19.88 9.42
CA ASP A 98 2.82 20.58 10.70
C ASP A 98 3.40 19.65 11.78
N SER A 99 2.94 18.40 11.78
CA SER A 99 3.51 17.33 12.59
C SER A 99 3.44 15.99 11.87
N TRP A 100 4.38 15.09 12.20
CA TRP A 100 4.42 13.74 11.64
C TRP A 100 5.13 12.79 12.60
N LYS A 101 4.56 11.60 12.80
CA LYS A 101 5.18 10.48 13.50
C LYS A 101 4.79 9.16 12.84
N CYS A 102 5.73 8.21 12.76
CA CYS A 102 5.42 6.82 12.44
C CYS A 102 5.81 5.91 13.60
N HIS A 103 4.82 5.22 14.15
CA HIS A 103 4.97 4.16 15.12
C HIS A 103 5.17 2.83 14.37
N ILE A 104 6.40 2.33 14.38
CA ILE A 104 6.73 0.99 13.86
C ILE A 104 6.48 0.00 15.01
N GLY A 105 5.38 -0.74 14.93
CA GLY A 105 4.97 -1.71 15.93
C GLY A 105 5.17 -3.15 15.48
N LEU A 106 4.76 -4.10 16.32
CA LEU A 106 4.80 -5.53 16.01
C LEU A 106 3.63 -5.89 15.09
N GLY A 107 3.89 -6.03 13.79
CA GLY A 107 2.87 -6.41 12.79
C GLY A 107 1.93 -5.27 12.37
N TYR A 108 2.24 -4.02 12.73
CA TYR A 108 1.57 -2.83 12.21
C TYR A 108 2.52 -1.63 12.08
N ASN A 109 2.16 -0.69 11.20
CA ASN A 109 2.70 0.67 11.21
C ASN A 109 1.55 1.65 11.44
N ARG A 110 1.72 2.62 12.35
CA ARG A 110 0.76 3.70 12.58
C ARG A 110 1.38 5.07 12.31
N ILE A 111 0.88 5.79 11.33
CA ILE A 111 1.31 7.12 10.95
C ILE A 111 0.31 8.13 11.50
N VAL A 112 0.80 9.10 12.28
CA VAL A 112 0.00 10.23 12.77
C VAL A 112 0.62 11.50 12.21
N ALA A 113 -0.19 12.27 11.48
CA ALA A 113 0.26 13.47 10.80
C ALA A 113 -0.79 14.57 10.91
N GLU A 114 -0.35 15.82 10.94
CA GLU A 114 -1.23 16.99 10.92
C GLU A 114 -0.79 17.96 9.82
N ASN A 115 -1.77 18.54 9.12
CA ASN A 115 -1.56 19.64 8.19
C ASN A 115 -2.76 20.58 8.22
N LYS A 116 -2.52 21.87 8.46
CA LYS A 116 -3.53 22.94 8.45
C LYS A 116 -4.76 22.60 9.31
N GLY A 117 -4.51 22.07 10.52
CA GLY A 117 -5.54 21.68 11.48
C GLY A 117 -6.34 20.44 11.11
N ILE A 118 -5.91 19.64 10.13
CA ILE A 118 -6.46 18.31 9.84
C ILE A 118 -5.46 17.27 10.31
N GLU A 119 -5.83 16.50 11.33
CA GLU A 119 -5.07 15.37 11.84
C GLU A 119 -5.54 14.09 11.14
N SER A 120 -4.58 13.33 10.63
CA SER A 120 -4.76 11.98 10.09
C SER A 120 -4.03 10.97 10.96
N ASP A 121 -4.76 9.95 11.43
CA ASP A 121 -4.24 8.82 12.19
C ASP A 121 -4.55 7.54 11.42
N MET A 122 -3.51 6.96 10.84
CA MET A 122 -3.61 5.85 9.90
C MET A 122 -2.79 4.66 10.37
N THR A 123 -3.43 3.50 10.47
CA THR A 123 -2.77 2.25 10.87
C THR A 123 -2.88 1.21 9.77
N TYR A 124 -1.73 0.71 9.31
CA TYR A 124 -1.61 -0.43 8.41
C TYR A 124 -1.36 -1.69 9.22
N PHE A 125 -2.15 -2.74 8.97
CA PHE A 125 -1.93 -4.06 9.56
C PHE A 125 -2.58 -5.15 8.70
N CYS A 126 -2.18 -6.41 8.91
CA CYS A 126 -2.88 -7.56 8.35
C CYS A 126 -3.79 -8.15 9.44
N PRO A 127 -5.07 -8.43 9.16
CA PRO A 127 -5.95 -9.04 10.17
C PRO A 127 -5.40 -10.42 10.53
N MET A 128 -5.15 -10.63 11.82
CA MET A 128 -4.70 -11.92 12.34
C MET A 128 -5.86 -12.90 12.41
N PRO A 129 -5.61 -14.22 12.32
CA PRO A 129 -6.66 -15.21 12.56
C PRO A 129 -7.16 -15.12 14.01
N ASP A 130 -8.45 -15.42 14.22
CA ASP A 130 -9.08 -15.43 15.55
C ASP A 130 -8.44 -16.46 16.51
N TYR A 131 -7.79 -17.49 15.97
CA TYR A 131 -7.13 -18.56 16.72
C TYR A 131 -5.90 -19.11 15.97
N TYR A 132 -4.95 -19.74 16.67
CA TYR A 132 -3.89 -20.54 16.04
C TYR A 132 -4.45 -21.87 15.53
N GLY A 133 -5.39 -21.79 14.57
CA GLY A 133 -6.00 -22.94 13.94
C GLY A 133 -4.98 -23.79 13.19
N LYS A 134 -5.43 -24.94 12.70
CA LYS A 134 -4.67 -25.77 11.77
C LYS A 134 -5.25 -25.63 10.38
N GLY A 135 -4.44 -25.85 9.34
CA GLY A 135 -4.86 -25.66 7.95
C GLY A 135 -5.16 -24.19 7.66
N ASP A 136 -6.22 -23.91 6.92
CA ASP A 136 -6.58 -22.54 6.51
C ASP A 136 -6.88 -21.61 7.69
N ALA A 137 -7.41 -22.14 8.80
CA ALA A 137 -7.67 -21.37 10.01
C ALA A 137 -6.40 -20.95 10.77
N ALA A 138 -5.21 -21.37 10.34
CA ALA A 138 -3.93 -20.90 10.87
C ALA A 138 -3.55 -19.51 10.34
N TYR A 139 -4.27 -19.01 9.33
CA TYR A 139 -3.95 -17.80 8.59
C TYR A 139 -5.09 -16.80 8.70
N GLY A 140 -4.75 -15.50 8.71
CA GLY A 140 -5.76 -14.46 8.60
C GLY A 140 -6.25 -14.27 7.17
N ASP A 141 -7.32 -13.51 7.00
CA ASP A 141 -7.87 -13.19 5.68
C ASP A 141 -6.78 -12.61 4.76
N PRO A 142 -6.71 -13.01 3.48
CA PRO A 142 -5.60 -12.67 2.57
C PRO A 142 -5.68 -11.21 2.07
N CYS A 143 -5.67 -10.27 3.00
CA CYS A 143 -5.78 -8.85 2.76
C CYS A 143 -4.98 -8.07 3.80
N MET A 144 -4.99 -6.75 3.66
CA MET A 144 -4.56 -5.84 4.69
C MET A 144 -5.59 -4.75 4.92
N ILE A 145 -5.57 -4.16 6.10
CA ILE A 145 -6.51 -3.13 6.52
C ILE A 145 -5.75 -1.82 6.72
N TRP A 146 -6.34 -0.74 6.22
CA TRP A 146 -5.89 0.63 6.43
C TRP A 146 -6.94 1.27 7.33
N LYS A 147 -6.70 1.29 8.63
CA LYS A 147 -7.61 1.95 9.57
C LYS A 147 -7.28 3.43 9.60
N ILE A 148 -8.20 4.27 9.15
CA ILE A 148 -8.00 5.71 9.03
C ILE A 148 -8.97 6.43 9.97
N LYS A 149 -8.46 7.40 10.72
CA LYS A 149 -9.24 8.38 11.46
C LYS A 149 -8.80 9.77 11.07
N LEU A 150 -9.74 10.60 10.63
CA LEU A 150 -9.52 12.02 10.38
C LEU A 150 -10.16 12.83 11.50
N SER A 151 -9.45 13.84 12.00
CA SER A 151 -9.95 14.77 13.02
C SER A 151 -9.74 16.20 12.56
N ASN A 152 -10.81 17.00 12.53
CA ASN A 152 -10.71 18.44 12.33
C ASN A 152 -10.34 19.12 13.67
N LYS A 153 -9.12 19.66 13.75
CA LYS A 153 -8.59 20.45 14.87
C LYS A 153 -8.65 21.96 14.60
N SER A 154 -9.12 22.36 13.43
CA SER A 154 -9.28 23.77 13.08
C SER A 154 -10.53 24.36 13.75
N THR A 155 -10.67 25.68 13.69
CA THR A 155 -11.80 26.41 14.28
C THR A 155 -13.01 26.54 13.34
N LYS A 156 -12.91 26.00 12.12
CA LYS A 156 -13.97 26.03 11.11
C LYS A 156 -14.34 24.62 10.65
N GLU A 157 -15.54 24.47 10.12
CA GLU A 157 -15.92 23.27 9.38
C GLU A 157 -15.03 23.11 8.14
N ARG A 158 -14.80 21.87 7.71
CA ARG A 158 -13.89 21.53 6.61
C ARG A 158 -14.49 20.39 5.79
N THR A 159 -14.47 20.54 4.47
CA THR A 159 -14.82 19.48 3.53
C THR A 159 -13.55 18.88 2.96
N ILE A 160 -13.26 17.63 3.34
CA ILE A 160 -12.04 16.93 2.93
C ILE A 160 -12.41 15.72 2.07
N SER A 161 -11.90 15.67 0.84
CA SER A 161 -11.93 14.45 0.03
C SER A 161 -10.72 13.58 0.33
N THR A 162 -10.93 12.27 0.27
CA THR A 162 -9.88 11.28 0.48
C THR A 162 -9.74 10.38 -0.73
N THR A 163 -8.52 10.16 -1.19
CA THR A 163 -8.23 9.31 -2.35
C THR A 163 -7.13 8.34 -2.00
N SER A 164 -7.46 7.05 -1.96
CA SER A 164 -6.50 5.98 -1.73
C SER A 164 -5.84 5.56 -3.05
N TYR A 165 -4.54 5.29 -3.01
CA TYR A 165 -3.76 4.91 -4.18
C TYR A 165 -2.85 3.72 -3.89
N ILE A 166 -2.84 2.77 -4.82
CA ILE A 166 -1.89 1.66 -4.91
C ILE A 166 -1.53 1.42 -6.38
N GLU A 167 -0.34 0.89 -6.63
CA GLU A 167 0.03 0.41 -7.96
C GLU A 167 0.06 -1.13 -7.97
N LEU A 168 -0.78 -1.75 -8.81
CA LEU A 168 -0.95 -3.20 -8.87
C LEU A 168 0.10 -3.85 -9.78
N ALA A 169 0.74 -4.93 -9.30
CA ALA A 169 1.65 -5.76 -10.08
C ALA A 169 0.96 -7.02 -10.63
N LEU A 170 0.24 -7.73 -9.73
CA LEU A 170 -0.50 -8.97 -9.99
C LEU A 170 0.34 -10.08 -10.65
N GLY A 171 1.01 -10.90 -9.85
CA GLY A 171 1.68 -12.11 -10.31
C GLY A 171 3.20 -12.07 -10.16
N ASN A 172 3.92 -12.40 -11.23
CA ASN A 172 5.36 -12.56 -11.19
C ASN A 172 6.11 -11.21 -11.19
N TRP A 173 6.82 -10.93 -10.11
CA TRP A 173 7.65 -9.74 -9.94
C TRP A 173 8.70 -9.57 -11.04
N HIS A 174 9.38 -10.65 -11.43
CA HIS A 174 10.48 -10.57 -12.39
C HIS A 174 9.95 -10.17 -13.78
N GLU A 175 8.82 -10.76 -14.17
CA GLU A 175 8.17 -10.46 -15.44
C GLU A 175 7.59 -9.02 -15.43
N ASP A 176 6.94 -8.59 -14.36
CA ASP A 176 6.43 -7.20 -14.23
C ASP A 176 7.54 -6.12 -14.32
N THR A 177 8.77 -6.47 -13.91
CA THR A 177 9.93 -5.56 -14.04
C THR A 177 10.65 -5.64 -15.37
N SER A 178 10.61 -6.78 -16.04
CA SER A 178 11.41 -7.03 -17.24
C SER A 178 10.61 -6.83 -18.53
N TRP A 179 9.30 -7.07 -18.49
CA TRP A 179 8.39 -7.11 -19.64
C TRP A 179 7.07 -6.40 -19.30
N ARG A 180 7.20 -5.26 -18.65
CA ARG A 180 6.09 -4.50 -18.05
C ARG A 180 4.99 -4.15 -19.05
N GLU A 181 5.39 -3.83 -20.28
CA GLU A 181 4.49 -3.51 -21.37
C GLU A 181 3.47 -4.61 -21.62
N PHE A 182 3.85 -5.89 -21.48
CA PHE A 182 2.94 -7.02 -21.65
C PHE A 182 2.05 -7.23 -20.43
N TYR A 183 2.58 -7.03 -19.23
CA TYR A 183 1.82 -7.08 -17.97
C TYR A 183 0.71 -6.03 -17.89
N HIS A 184 0.83 -4.94 -18.64
CA HIS A 184 -0.19 -3.89 -18.69
C HIS A 184 -1.38 -4.21 -19.60
N LEU A 185 -1.20 -5.04 -20.64
CA LEU A 185 -2.20 -5.23 -21.71
C LEU A 185 -3.45 -5.99 -21.29
N PHE A 186 -3.37 -6.82 -20.25
CA PHE A 186 -4.41 -7.80 -19.93
C PHE A 186 -5.05 -7.60 -18.56
N ASN A 187 -4.96 -6.38 -18.02
CA ASN A 187 -5.65 -6.02 -16.78
C ASN A 187 -7.10 -5.67 -17.08
N ARG A 188 -8.00 -6.21 -16.28
CA ARG A 188 -9.44 -5.95 -16.34
C ARG A 188 -9.91 -5.50 -14.98
N GLN A 189 -10.67 -4.42 -14.96
CA GLN A 189 -11.23 -3.86 -13.74
C GLN A 189 -12.74 -3.77 -13.81
N GLU A 190 -13.37 -4.03 -12.67
CA GLU A 190 -14.81 -3.92 -12.49
C GLU A 190 -15.07 -3.26 -11.14
N PHE A 191 -15.79 -2.14 -11.15
CA PHE A 191 -16.29 -1.53 -9.93
C PHE A 191 -17.72 -1.97 -9.69
N LYS A 192 -17.97 -2.61 -8.56
CA LYS A 192 -19.29 -3.13 -8.18
C LYS A 192 -19.43 -3.16 -6.66
N ASP A 193 -20.60 -2.76 -6.16
CA ASP A 193 -20.97 -2.83 -4.74
C ASP A 193 -19.91 -2.22 -3.79
N ASN A 194 -19.38 -1.05 -4.14
CA ASN A 194 -18.33 -0.33 -3.39
C ASN A 194 -16.93 -0.97 -3.43
N VAL A 195 -16.70 -1.92 -4.34
CA VAL A 195 -15.44 -2.66 -4.47
C VAL A 195 -14.91 -2.52 -5.90
N LEU A 196 -13.63 -2.13 -6.02
CA LEU A 196 -12.89 -2.20 -7.26
C LEU A 196 -12.17 -3.54 -7.33
N TYR A 197 -12.60 -4.41 -8.24
CA TYR A 197 -11.94 -5.68 -8.53
C TYR A 197 -10.99 -5.52 -9.71
N THR A 198 -9.80 -6.09 -9.59
CA THR A 198 -8.82 -6.20 -10.67
C THR A 198 -8.43 -7.64 -10.90
N ARG A 199 -8.49 -8.07 -12.16
CA ARG A 199 -7.97 -9.34 -12.65
C ARG A 199 -6.89 -9.09 -13.70
N SER A 200 -5.96 -10.01 -13.83
CA SER A 200 -4.92 -9.95 -14.86
C SER A 200 -4.72 -11.30 -15.52
N THR A 201 -4.44 -11.29 -16.81
CA THR A 201 -3.90 -12.45 -17.51
C THR A 201 -2.40 -12.23 -17.68
N LEU A 202 -1.62 -13.12 -17.09
CA LEU A 202 -0.18 -13.05 -17.10
C LEU A 202 0.36 -13.60 -18.41
N TRP A 203 1.30 -12.89 -18.99
CA TRP A 203 2.13 -13.44 -20.05
C TRP A 203 3.36 -14.10 -19.42
N VAL A 204 3.37 -15.42 -19.25
CA VAL A 204 4.42 -16.13 -18.50
C VAL A 204 5.28 -17.03 -19.38
N LYS A 205 6.59 -16.81 -19.33
CA LYS A 205 7.62 -17.63 -20.00
C LYS A 205 8.10 -18.75 -19.07
N TYR A 206 7.26 -19.75 -18.81
CA TYR A 206 7.74 -20.93 -18.10
C TYR A 206 8.60 -21.79 -19.04
N ILE A 207 9.93 -21.70 -18.89
CA ILE A 207 10.94 -22.64 -19.39
C ILE A 207 11.20 -22.58 -20.91
N GLY A 208 12.25 -21.87 -21.36
CA GLY A 208 12.87 -22.07 -22.69
C GLY A 208 13.12 -20.83 -23.55
N GLY A 209 13.03 -19.62 -22.99
CA GLY A 209 13.40 -18.38 -23.69
C GLY A 209 12.26 -17.77 -24.51
N TRP A 210 12.60 -16.88 -25.44
CA TRP A 210 11.69 -15.96 -26.16
C TRP A 210 10.50 -16.62 -26.91
N GLN A 211 10.49 -17.95 -27.07
CA GLN A 211 9.49 -18.70 -27.83
C GLN A 211 8.95 -19.94 -27.11
N ALA A 212 9.25 -20.09 -25.81
CA ALA A 212 8.79 -21.26 -25.09
C ALA A 212 7.33 -21.14 -24.68
N GLN A 213 6.47 -21.57 -25.59
CA GLN A 213 5.11 -21.96 -25.27
C GLN A 213 5.18 -23.30 -24.53
N ASN A 214 4.63 -23.38 -23.31
CA ASN A 214 4.25 -24.68 -22.78
C ASN A 214 2.99 -25.18 -23.53
N SER A 215 2.46 -26.35 -23.20
CA SER A 215 1.24 -26.87 -23.85
C SER A 215 0.02 -25.96 -23.75
N ASP A 216 0.03 -25.01 -22.80
CA ASP A 216 -1.14 -24.23 -22.38
C ASP A 216 -1.12 -22.79 -22.93
N GLY A 217 -0.04 -22.38 -23.61
CA GLY A 217 0.11 -21.05 -24.17
C GLY A 217 0.87 -20.07 -23.26
N ASN A 218 1.21 -18.91 -23.80
CA ASN A 218 1.95 -17.89 -23.04
C ASN A 218 1.05 -17.06 -22.11
N ASN A 219 -0.28 -17.13 -22.27
CA ASN A 219 -1.26 -16.34 -21.52
C ASN A 219 -1.95 -17.21 -20.47
N ILE A 220 -1.66 -16.99 -19.20
CA ILE A 220 -2.22 -17.74 -18.07
C ILE A 220 -2.93 -16.76 -17.14
N GLU A 221 -4.16 -17.05 -16.73
CA GLU A 221 -4.86 -16.20 -15.78
C GLU A 221 -4.12 -16.15 -14.44
N TYR A 222 -3.98 -14.96 -13.86
CA TYR A 222 -3.61 -14.87 -12.45
C TYR A 222 -4.80 -15.41 -11.64
N GLU A 223 -4.55 -16.48 -10.89
CA GLU A 223 -5.59 -17.28 -10.22
C GLU A 223 -6.52 -16.43 -9.33
N ASN A 224 -5.98 -15.37 -8.73
CA ASN A 224 -6.70 -14.55 -7.77
C ASN A 224 -7.14 -13.22 -8.37
N ALA A 225 -8.37 -12.80 -8.09
CA ALA A 225 -8.74 -11.40 -8.21
C ALA A 225 -8.21 -10.62 -7.00
N VAL A 226 -7.78 -9.38 -7.23
CA VAL A 226 -7.42 -8.45 -6.15
C VAL A 226 -8.51 -7.41 -6.06
N PHE A 227 -8.82 -6.97 -4.84
CA PHE A 227 -9.81 -5.94 -4.61
C PHE A 227 -9.24 -4.77 -3.81
N MET A 228 -9.84 -3.61 -4.01
CA MET A 228 -9.67 -2.43 -3.18
C MET A 228 -11.05 -1.87 -2.85
N THR A 229 -11.30 -1.55 -1.59
CA THR A 229 -12.60 -1.06 -1.12
C THR A 229 -12.42 -0.14 0.09
N SER A 230 -13.48 0.57 0.43
CA SER A 230 -13.60 1.45 1.59
C SER A 230 -14.83 1.03 2.40
N SER A 231 -14.78 1.23 3.71
CA SER A 231 -15.98 1.11 4.56
C SER A 231 -16.97 2.25 4.31
N GLU A 232 -16.48 3.38 3.80
CA GLU A 232 -17.30 4.51 3.37
C GLU A 232 -17.68 4.37 1.88
N PRO A 233 -18.80 4.97 1.44
CA PRO A 233 -19.17 5.00 0.03
C PRO A 233 -18.08 5.64 -0.84
N VAL A 234 -17.68 4.94 -1.90
CA VAL A 234 -16.73 5.39 -2.91
C VAL A 234 -17.49 6.21 -3.95
N THR A 235 -17.08 7.47 -4.12
CA THR A 235 -17.72 8.42 -5.05
C THR A 235 -17.13 8.39 -6.45
N GLY A 236 -15.95 7.80 -6.62
CA GLY A 236 -15.27 7.64 -7.90
C GLY A 236 -14.07 6.71 -7.77
N TYR A 237 -13.61 6.17 -8.90
CA TYR A 237 -12.42 5.34 -8.98
C TYR A 237 -11.67 5.67 -10.27
N GLU A 238 -10.35 5.45 -10.24
CA GLU A 238 -9.52 5.49 -11.43
C GLU A 238 -8.62 4.25 -11.41
N GLY A 239 -8.63 3.56 -12.53
CA GLY A 239 -7.93 2.31 -12.75
C GLY A 239 -6.62 2.44 -13.50
N ASP A 240 -6.54 3.47 -14.32
CA ASP A 240 -5.40 3.80 -15.15
C ASP A 240 -4.45 4.74 -14.39
N ARG A 241 -3.19 4.34 -14.31
CA ARG A 241 -2.18 5.12 -13.60
C ARG A 241 -1.97 6.48 -14.25
N TYR A 242 -1.98 6.55 -15.58
CA TYR A 242 -1.71 7.77 -16.34
C TYR A 242 -2.84 8.78 -16.18
N GLU A 243 -4.10 8.33 -16.24
CA GLU A 243 -5.25 9.20 -15.96
C GLU A 243 -5.23 9.72 -14.50
N PHE A 244 -4.80 8.89 -13.55
CA PHE A 244 -4.72 9.30 -12.14
C PHE A 244 -3.61 10.33 -11.88
N VAL A 245 -2.41 10.12 -12.41
CA VAL A 245 -1.23 10.95 -12.10
C VAL A 245 -1.08 12.17 -13.01
N GLY A 246 -1.61 12.12 -14.23
CA GLY A 246 -1.37 13.11 -15.29
C GLY A 246 -0.09 12.82 -16.09
#